data_AF-A0A3D8VEF5-F1
#
_entry.id   AF-A0A3D8VEF5-F1
#
_cell.length_a   1.000
_cell.length_b   1.000
_cell.length_c   1.000
_cell.angle_alpha   90.00
_cell.angle_beta   90.00
_cell.angle_gamma   90.00
#
_symmetry.space_group_name_H-M   'P 1'
#
loop_
_entity.id
_entity.type
_entity.pdbx_description
1 polymer ?
#
loop_
_entity_poly.entity_id
_entity_poly.type
_entity_poly.pdbx_seq_one_letter_code
_entity_poly.pdbx_strand_id
1 'polypeptide(L)'
;MCSLQAQVHVQGLALRALAATHPDPTALLAAWRNLRVDAETGPISVRERDSAYLDELCRIRAEDWTAELVDLTLPRLDAARIADSDGSVVVPLRRPED
;
A
#
# COMPACT_ATOMS: atom_id res chain seq x y z
N MET A 1 -17.72 -24.83 1.30
CA MET A 1 -17.99 -23.38 1.19
C MET A 1 -17.52 -22.62 2.43
N CYS A 2 -17.97 -22.96 3.64
CA CYS A 2 -17.56 -22.26 4.87
C CYS A 2 -16.05 -22.29 5.16
N SER A 3 -15.35 -23.38 4.83
CA SER A 3 -13.89 -23.50 5.04
C SER A 3 -13.08 -22.55 4.17
N LEU A 4 -13.42 -22.40 2.89
CA LEU A 4 -12.74 -21.48 1.97
C LEU A 4 -12.99 -20.03 2.37
N GLN A 5 -14.23 -19.68 2.73
CA GLN A 5 -14.57 -18.34 3.21
C GLN A 5 -13.82 -17.99 4.49
N ALA A 6 -13.73 -18.93 5.45
CA ALA A 6 -12.95 -18.75 6.66
C ALA A 6 -11.45 -18.59 6.35
N GLN A 7 -10.91 -19.39 5.43
CA GLN A 7 -9.51 -19.30 5.02
C GLN A 7 -9.18 -17.94 4.39
N VAL A 8 -9.99 -17.47 3.44
CA VAL A 8 -9.81 -16.16 2.81
C VAL A 8 -9.93 -15.04 3.84
N HIS A 9 -10.87 -15.15 4.79
CA HIS A 9 -11.02 -14.18 5.86
C HIS A 9 -9.77 -14.11 6.76
N VAL A 10 -9.25 -15.25 7.20
CA VAL A 10 -8.04 -15.32 8.04
C VAL A 10 -6.81 -14.81 7.29
N GLN A 11 -6.67 -15.13 6.00
CA GLN A 11 -5.59 -14.61 5.17
C GLN A 11 -5.67 -13.07 5.05
N GLY A 12 -6.88 -12.51 4.85
CA GLY A 12 -7.09 -11.08 4.84
C GLY A 12 -6.70 -10.40 6.17
N LEU A 13 -7.04 -11.00 7.30
CA LEU A 13 -6.61 -10.50 8.62
C LEU A 13 -5.09 -10.54 8.79
N ALA A 14 -4.44 -11.62 8.36
CA ALA A 14 -2.99 -11.75 8.42
C ALA A 14 -2.28 -10.69 7.56
N LEU A 15 -2.77 -10.44 6.33
CA LEU A 15 -2.23 -9.40 5.46
C LEU A 15 -2.38 -8.00 6.06
N ARG A 16 -3.54 -7.68 6.66
CA ARG A 16 -3.74 -6.40 7.37
C ARG A 16 -2.79 -6.23 8.54
N ALA A 17 -2.61 -7.27 9.36
CA ALA A 17 -1.68 -7.23 10.48
C ALA A 17 -0.23 -7.02 10.02
N LEU A 18 0.19 -7.70 8.94
CA LEU A 18 1.51 -7.52 8.33
C LEU A 18 1.69 -6.11 7.78
N ALA A 19 0.70 -5.59 7.04
CA ALA A 19 0.78 -4.25 6.48
C ALA A 19 0.87 -3.16 7.56
N ALA A 20 0.07 -3.28 8.63
CA ALA A 20 0.07 -2.32 9.74
C ALA A 20 1.40 -2.32 10.54
N THR A 21 2.07 -3.47 10.60
CA THR A 21 3.36 -3.62 11.31
C THR A 21 4.58 -3.44 10.41
N HIS A 22 4.38 -3.22 9.11
CA HIS A 22 5.48 -3.10 8.16
C HIS A 22 6.30 -1.83 8.46
N PRO A 23 7.65 -1.90 8.48
CA PRO A 23 8.51 -0.75 8.79
C PRO A 23 8.46 0.33 7.71
N ASP A 24 8.21 -0.05 6.45
CA ASP A 24 8.10 0.86 5.31
C ASP A 24 6.82 0.59 4.51
N PRO A 25 5.71 1.30 4.75
CA PRO A 25 4.44 1.00 4.12
C PRO A 25 4.41 1.49 2.67
N THR A 26 5.27 2.47 2.33
CA THR A 26 5.39 3.03 0.98
C THR A 26 6.07 2.03 0.06
N ALA A 27 7.16 1.39 0.53
CA ALA A 27 7.78 0.29 -0.20
C ALA A 27 6.83 -0.91 -0.37
N LEU A 28 6.03 -1.23 0.66
CA LEU A 28 5.02 -2.28 0.58
C LEU A 28 3.96 -1.96 -0.51
N LEU A 29 3.44 -0.73 -0.53
CA LEU A 29 2.48 -0.28 -1.55
C LEU A 29 3.10 -0.32 -2.96
N ALA A 30 4.36 0.07 -3.11
CA ALA A 30 5.06 0.01 -4.39
C ALA A 30 5.24 -1.45 -4.87
N ALA A 31 5.67 -2.35 -3.98
CA ALA A 31 5.81 -3.77 -4.29
C ALA A 31 4.47 -4.41 -4.68
N TRP A 32 3.39 -4.09 -3.95
CA TRP A 32 2.04 -4.52 -4.29
C TRP A 32 1.61 -4.07 -5.70
N ARG A 33 1.83 -2.80 -6.04
CA ARG A 33 1.49 -2.26 -7.38
C ARG A 33 2.24 -2.97 -8.49
N ASN A 34 3.53 -3.26 -8.30
CA ASN A 34 4.32 -4.01 -9.28
C ASN A 34 3.79 -5.43 -9.47
N LEU A 35 3.49 -6.13 -8.37
CA LEU A 35 2.91 -7.48 -8.44
C LEU A 35 1.55 -7.52 -9.14
N ARG A 36 0.71 -6.48 -8.98
CA ARG A 36 -0.57 -6.39 -9.71
C ARG A 36 -0.35 -6.32 -11.22
N VAL A 37 0.58 -5.46 -11.67
CA VAL A 37 0.92 -5.33 -13.10
C VAL A 37 1.47 -6.65 -13.65
N ASP A 38 2.33 -7.32 -12.87
CA ASP A 38 2.88 -8.63 -13.25
C ASP A 38 1.80 -9.72 -13.30
N ALA A 39 0.80 -9.69 -12.41
CA ALA A 39 -0.30 -10.65 -12.41
C ALA A 39 -1.28 -10.43 -13.58
N GLU A 40 -1.51 -9.18 -13.99
CA GLU A 40 -2.32 -8.82 -15.15
C GLU A 40 -1.63 -9.26 -16.46
N THR A 41 -0.29 -9.16 -16.52
CA THR A 41 0.50 -9.48 -17.71
C THR A 41 1.06 -10.92 -17.74
N GLY A 42 1.07 -11.61 -16.60
CA GLY A 42 1.64 -12.94 -16.43
C GLY A 42 0.78 -14.09 -16.98
N PRO A 43 1.39 -15.28 -17.21
CA PRO A 43 0.70 -16.45 -17.72
C PRO A 43 -0.10 -17.14 -16.60
N ILE A 44 -1.25 -16.58 -16.23
CA ILE A 44 -2.24 -17.30 -15.43
C ILE A 44 -3.01 -18.21 -16.38
N SER A 45 -3.22 -19.47 -15.97
CA SER A 45 -3.74 -20.51 -16.86
C SER A 45 -5.06 -20.05 -17.51
N VAL A 46 -5.09 -20.11 -18.85
CA VAL A 46 -6.17 -19.66 -19.73
C VAL A 46 -7.56 -20.19 -19.34
N ARG A 47 -7.62 -21.26 -18.53
CA ARG A 47 -8.86 -21.89 -18.07
C ARG A 47 -9.63 -21.13 -16.99
N GLU A 48 -9.00 -20.20 -16.26
CA GLU A 48 -9.62 -19.44 -15.17
C GLU A 48 -10.07 -18.03 -15.61
N ARG A 49 -9.51 -17.49 -16.69
CA ARG A 49 -9.85 -16.17 -17.27
C ARG A 49 -11.15 -16.15 -18.09
N ASP A 50 -11.77 -17.29 -18.35
CA ASP A 50 -13.00 -17.31 -19.18
C ASP A 50 -14.24 -16.79 -18.44
N SER A 51 -14.13 -16.47 -17.14
CA SER A 51 -15.20 -15.84 -16.37
C SER A 51 -14.93 -14.35 -16.18
N ALA A 52 -15.54 -13.52 -17.03
CA ALA A 52 -15.55 -12.06 -16.87
C ALA A 52 -16.00 -11.61 -15.46
N TYR A 53 -16.82 -12.42 -14.78
CA TYR A 53 -17.22 -12.18 -13.41
C TYR A 53 -16.09 -12.38 -12.39
N LEU A 54 -15.28 -13.43 -12.54
CA LEU A 54 -14.14 -13.66 -11.65
C LEU A 54 -13.05 -12.60 -11.85
N ASP A 55 -12.80 -12.20 -13.10
CA ASP A 55 -11.86 -11.12 -13.42
C ASP A 55 -12.29 -9.81 -12.76
N GLU A 56 -13.57 -9.45 -12.90
CA GLU A 56 -14.12 -8.25 -12.27
C GLU A 56 -14.06 -8.32 -10.73
N LEU A 57 -14.37 -9.48 -10.15
CA LEU A 57 -14.28 -9.66 -8.71
C LEU A 57 -12.83 -9.54 -8.21
N CYS A 58 -11.87 -10.13 -8.92
CA CYS A 58 -10.45 -10.00 -8.62
C CYS A 58 -9.99 -8.54 -8.70
N ARG A 59 -10.44 -7.80 -9.73
CA ARG A 59 -10.14 -6.37 -9.91
C ARG A 59 -10.66 -5.53 -8.74
N ILE A 60 -11.94 -5.67 -8.39
CA ILE A 60 -12.55 -4.96 -7.26
C ILE A 60 -11.80 -5.23 -5.95
N ARG A 61 -11.50 -6.50 -5.67
CA ARG A 61 -10.77 -6.87 -4.44
C ARG A 61 -9.35 -6.32 -4.41
N ALA A 62 -8.66 -6.28 -5.54
CA ALA A 62 -7.34 -5.66 -5.64
C ALA A 62 -7.39 -4.15 -5.45
N GLU A 63 -8.45 -3.48 -5.92
CA GLU A 63 -8.69 -2.05 -5.69
C GLU A 63 -8.95 -1.74 -4.22
N ASP A 64 -9.85 -2.49 -3.57
CA ASP A 64 -10.14 -2.36 -2.13
C ASP A 64 -8.84 -2.48 -1.32
N TRP A 65 -8.04 -3.51 -1.60
CA TRP A 65 -6.76 -3.72 -0.89
C TRP A 65 -5.75 -2.60 -1.16
N THR A 66 -5.75 -2.04 -2.37
CA THR A 66 -4.88 -0.90 -2.70
C THR A 66 -5.28 0.34 -1.91
N ALA A 67 -6.57 0.60 -1.74
CA ALA A 67 -7.06 1.71 -0.92
C ALA A 67 -6.62 1.53 0.54
N GLU A 68 -6.80 0.33 1.11
CA GLU A 68 -6.34 0.02 2.47
C GLU A 68 -4.83 0.26 2.65
N LEU A 69 -4.00 -0.15 1.68
CA LEU A 69 -2.56 0.11 1.72
C LEU A 69 -2.21 1.59 1.58
N VAL A 70 -2.93 2.35 0.76
CA VAL A 70 -2.74 3.80 0.63
C VAL A 70 -3.04 4.49 1.96
N ASP A 71 -4.14 4.14 2.61
CA ASP A 71 -4.50 4.72 3.91
C ASP A 71 -3.43 4.48 4.98
N LEU A 72 -2.77 3.32 4.95
CA LEU A 72 -1.65 3.03 5.86
C LEU A 72 -0.39 3.86 5.58
N THR A 73 -0.22 4.37 4.35
CA THR A 73 0.92 5.24 3.99
C THR A 73 0.71 6.70 4.35
N LEU A 74 -0.54 7.19 4.35
CA LEU A 74 -0.87 8.60 4.56
C LEU A 74 -0.34 9.15 5.91
N PRO A 75 -0.55 8.49 7.08
CA PRO A 75 -0.04 8.99 8.36
C PRO A 75 1.48 9.18 8.42
N ARG A 76 2.24 8.35 7.70
CA ARG A 76 3.72 8.47 7.65
C ARG A 76 4.16 9.56 6.68
N LEU A 77 3.40 9.81 5.62
CA LEU A 77 3.70 10.86 4.66
C LEU A 77 3.50 12.26 5.25
N ASP A 78 2.47 12.42 6.08
CA ASP A 78 2.22 13.66 6.83
C ASP A 78 3.34 13.93 7.85
N ALA A 79 3.75 12.91 8.60
CA ALA A 79 4.88 13.01 9.53
C ALA A 79 6.21 13.35 8.82
N ALA A 80 6.47 12.74 7.66
CA ALA A 80 7.68 13.02 6.88
C ALA A 80 7.69 14.45 6.30
N ARG A 81 6.54 14.97 5.83
CA ARG A 81 6.42 16.36 5.36
C ARG A 81 6.64 17.40 6.46
N ILE A 82 6.17 17.12 7.67
CA ILE A 82 6.40 17.98 8.84
C ILE A 82 7.89 18.02 9.19
N ALA A 83 8.56 16.86 9.18
CA ALA A 83 10.00 16.79 9.44
C ALA A 83 10.85 17.52 8.39
N ASP A 84 10.45 17.50 7.11
CA ASP A 84 11.14 18.21 6.02
C ASP A 84 10.97 19.74 6.11
N SER A 85 9.84 20.21 6.66
CA SER A 85 9.56 21.65 6.80
C SER A 85 10.28 22.31 7.98
N ASP A 86 10.65 21.56 9.02
CA ASP A 86 11.32 22.07 10.24
C ASP A 86 12.85 22.21 10.06
N GLY A 87 13.41 21.75 8.92
CA GLY A 87 14.83 21.87 8.59
C GLY A 87 15.28 23.21 8.00
N SER A 88 14.38 24.19 7.86
CA SER A 88 14.66 25.46 7.17
C SER A 88 15.24 26.55 8.09
N VAL A 89 16.57 26.57 8.16
CA VAL A 89 17.49 27.73 8.33
C VAL A 89 17.30 28.63 9.56
N VAL A 90 18.09 28.37 10.61
CA VAL A 90 18.49 29.39 11.58
C VAL A 90 19.53 30.31 10.92
N VAL A 91 19.12 31.48 10.44
CA VAL A 91 20.05 32.55 10.05
C VAL A 91 20.55 33.25 11.33
N PRO A 92 21.85 33.23 11.66
CA PRO A 92 22.34 33.99 12.80
C PRO A 92 22.34 35.49 12.44
N LEU A 93 21.55 36.27 13.17
CA LEU A 93 21.58 37.73 13.19
C LEU A 93 22.98 38.20 13.59
N ARG A 94 23.81 38.61 12.61
CA ARG A 94 25.01 39.40 12.89
C ARG A 94 24.59 40.81 13.29
N ARG A 95 24.79 41.14 14.57
CA ARG A 95 24.78 42.50 15.10
C ARG A 95 25.94 43.28 14.46
N PRO A 96 25.73 44.45 13.85
CA PRO A 96 26.84 45.33 13.51
C PRO A 96 27.36 45.98 14.80
N GLU A 97 28.65 45.79 15.08
CA GLU A 97 29.38 46.58 16.07
C GLU A 97 29.81 47.91 15.41
N ASP A 98 29.57 48.98 16.17
CA ASP A 98 29.96 50.41 16.09
C ASP A 98 30.67 50.95 14.83
#